data_AF-A0A931C2S1-F1
#
_entry.id   AF-A0A931C2S1-F1
#
_cell.length_a   1.000
_cell.length_b   1.000
_cell.length_c   1.000
_cell.angle_alpha   90.00
_cell.angle_beta   90.00
_cell.angle_gamma   90.00
#
_symmetry.space_group_name_H-M   'P 1'
#
loop_
_entity.id
_entity.type
_entity.pdbx_description
1 polymer ?
#
loop_
_entity_poly.entity_id
_entity_poly.type
_entity_poly.pdbx_seq_one_letter_code
_entity_poly.pdbx_strand_id
1 'polypeptide(L)'
;MKKNLLKHTLLLAFAATACQPNTDEGKTIASTHPELEKQLARDSVKTPISSNENPDLYDQYRITLQEYESSGNYAVTDMYSGRLSPLDEADNAEAHTYKTALNEGLKEGVNFAGKYTVVTIGCGTGCQTHYVVDRETGRVLDKVQSSIGAKYSPDSRLFIINPPDSAINYNECQDCAPRAYVFEDGKFREAAPNR
;
A
#
# COMPACT_ATOMS: atom_id res chain seq x y z
N MET A 1 36.31 16.48 -65.62
CA MET A 1 36.05 16.42 -67.08
C MET A 1 34.74 15.66 -67.34
N LYS A 2 33.72 16.39 -67.88
CA LYS A 2 32.72 16.01 -68.91
C LYS A 2 32.32 14.51 -69.02
N LYS A 3 31.08 14.11 -68.67
CA LYS A 3 29.77 14.18 -69.40
C LYS A 3 29.51 12.99 -70.34
N ASN A 4 28.37 12.30 -70.11
CA ASN A 4 27.30 11.91 -71.06
C ASN A 4 26.56 10.67 -70.50
N LEU A 5 25.31 10.74 -70.03
CA LEU A 5 24.04 11.03 -70.71
C LEU A 5 23.66 9.98 -71.76
N LEU A 6 22.71 9.10 -71.42
CA LEU A 6 21.64 8.72 -72.34
C LEU A 6 20.37 8.39 -71.56
N LYS A 7 19.36 9.26 -71.74
CA LYS A 7 17.98 9.09 -71.31
C LYS A 7 17.25 8.27 -72.36
N HIS A 8 16.41 7.32 -71.97
CA HIS A 8 15.22 6.95 -72.73
C HIS A 8 14.00 6.98 -71.80
N THR A 9 13.12 7.92 -72.11
CA THR A 9 11.83 8.19 -71.48
C THR A 9 10.79 7.24 -72.06
N LEU A 10 9.96 6.61 -71.24
CA LEU A 10 8.59 6.27 -71.66
C LEU A 10 7.63 6.42 -70.50
N LEU A 11 6.53 7.12 -70.79
CA LEU A 11 5.51 7.67 -69.90
C LEU A 11 4.48 6.62 -69.45
N LEU A 12 3.99 6.83 -68.22
CA LEU A 12 2.61 6.69 -67.70
C LEU A 12 1.81 5.39 -67.92
N ALA A 13 1.42 4.76 -66.81
CA ALA A 13 0.02 4.43 -66.55
C ALA A 13 -0.26 4.47 -65.03
N PHE A 14 -1.08 5.44 -64.62
CA PHE A 14 -1.69 5.53 -63.30
C PHE A 14 -2.79 4.45 -63.20
N ALA A 15 -2.72 3.58 -62.19
CA ALA A 15 -3.88 2.85 -61.72
C ALA A 15 -3.97 3.08 -60.21
N ALA A 16 -4.86 4.00 -59.81
CA ALA A 16 -5.27 4.15 -58.44
C ALA A 16 -6.27 3.04 -58.12
N THR A 17 -5.86 2.06 -57.32
CA THR A 17 -6.77 1.19 -56.58
C THR A 17 -6.47 1.35 -55.11
N ALA A 18 -7.35 2.11 -54.45
CA ALA A 18 -7.49 2.10 -53.01
C ALA A 18 -8.02 0.73 -52.54
N CYS A 19 -7.43 0.16 -51.50
CA CYS A 19 -8.08 -0.67 -50.47
C CYS A 19 -7.10 -0.90 -49.30
N GLN A 20 -7.68 -1.04 -48.11
CA GLN A 20 -7.17 -0.71 -46.77
C GLN A 20 -6.14 -1.71 -46.16
N PRO A 21 -5.42 -1.32 -45.09
CA PRO A 21 -4.63 -2.25 -44.28
C PRO A 21 -5.55 -3.15 -43.44
N ASN A 22 -5.40 -4.46 -43.60
CA ASN A 22 -6.05 -5.45 -42.74
C ASN A 22 -5.27 -5.61 -41.43
N THR A 23 -6.02 -5.61 -40.33
CA THR A 23 -5.62 -5.77 -38.94
C THR A 23 -5.42 -7.23 -38.53
N ASP A 24 -4.57 -7.39 -37.51
CA ASP A 24 -4.59 -8.40 -36.44
C ASP A 24 -4.14 -9.85 -36.74
N GLU A 25 -3.13 -10.35 -36.01
CA GLU A 25 -3.33 -11.06 -34.73
C GLU A 25 -1.97 -11.55 -34.17
N GLY A 26 -1.67 -11.15 -32.94
CA GLY A 26 -0.52 -11.60 -32.17
C GLY A 26 -0.70 -13.04 -31.70
N LYS A 27 -0.02 -13.98 -32.36
CA LYS A 27 -0.01 -15.39 -31.96
C LYS A 27 0.92 -15.59 -30.76
N THR A 28 0.34 -15.71 -29.57
CA THR A 28 1.08 -16.13 -28.36
C THR A 28 1.35 -17.63 -28.35
N ILE A 29 2.36 -18.04 -27.58
CA ILE A 29 2.96 -19.38 -27.53
C ILE A 29 1.98 -20.48 -27.02
N ALA A 30 0.77 -20.10 -26.61
CA ALA A 30 -0.27 -21.01 -26.15
C ALA A 30 -0.89 -21.86 -27.27
N SER A 31 -0.82 -21.42 -28.54
CA SER A 31 -1.48 -22.11 -29.65
C SER A 31 -0.85 -23.45 -30.07
N THR A 32 0.31 -23.84 -29.52
CA THR A 32 1.02 -25.05 -29.94
C THR A 32 0.84 -26.25 -28.99
N HIS A 33 0.26 -26.06 -27.80
CA HIS A 33 0.10 -27.14 -26.81
C HIS A 33 -1.26 -27.07 -26.09
N PRO A 34 -2.33 -27.64 -26.68
CA PRO A 34 -3.68 -27.58 -26.11
C PRO A 34 -3.82 -28.31 -24.76
N GLU A 35 -2.86 -29.18 -24.41
CA GLU A 35 -2.83 -29.82 -23.10
C GLU A 35 -2.34 -28.88 -22.00
N LEU A 36 -1.50 -27.90 -22.33
CA LEU A 36 -1.03 -26.88 -21.38
C LEU A 36 -2.15 -25.91 -21.04
N GLU A 37 -3.00 -25.54 -22.00
CA GLU A 37 -4.22 -24.73 -21.73
C GLU A 37 -5.21 -25.49 -20.84
N LYS A 38 -5.42 -26.79 -21.08
CA LYS A 38 -6.29 -27.62 -20.24
C LYS A 38 -5.71 -27.87 -18.86
N GLN A 39 -4.39 -27.91 -18.70
CA GLN A 39 -3.75 -28.00 -17.39
C GLN A 39 -3.81 -26.67 -16.65
N LEU A 40 -3.53 -25.54 -17.30
CA LEU A 40 -3.69 -24.20 -16.70
C LEU A 40 -5.13 -23.90 -16.32
N ALA A 41 -6.12 -24.37 -17.08
CA ALA A 41 -7.54 -24.27 -16.74
C ALA A 41 -7.98 -25.20 -15.59
N ARG A 42 -7.27 -26.32 -15.36
CA ARG A 42 -7.54 -27.26 -14.26
C ARG A 42 -6.78 -26.91 -12.98
N ASP A 43 -5.56 -26.40 -13.12
CA ASP A 43 -4.66 -25.94 -12.05
C ASP A 43 -4.81 -24.45 -11.74
N SER A 44 -5.75 -23.76 -12.41
CA SER A 44 -6.32 -22.52 -11.89
C SER A 44 -6.99 -22.87 -10.57
N VAL A 45 -6.19 -22.80 -9.51
CA VAL A 45 -6.60 -22.95 -8.12
C VAL A 45 -7.89 -22.15 -7.99
N LYS A 46 -9.00 -22.83 -7.72
CA LYS A 46 -10.16 -22.18 -7.14
C LYS A 46 -9.65 -21.56 -5.84
N THR A 47 -9.28 -20.29 -5.88
CA THR A 47 -9.20 -19.48 -4.68
C THR A 47 -10.53 -19.67 -3.98
N PRO A 48 -10.57 -20.11 -2.72
CA PRO A 48 -11.81 -20.22 -1.99
C PRO A 48 -12.23 -18.80 -1.61
N ILE A 49 -12.66 -18.02 -2.58
CA ILE A 49 -13.47 -16.84 -2.32
C ILE A 49 -14.88 -17.32 -2.60
N SER A 50 -15.50 -17.85 -1.53
CA SER A 50 -16.91 -18.18 -1.54
C SER A 50 -17.68 -16.91 -1.90
N SER A 51 -18.53 -17.05 -2.91
CA SER A 51 -19.29 -16.04 -3.61
C SER A 51 -20.42 -15.41 -2.77
N ASN A 52 -20.11 -14.94 -1.56
CA ASN A 52 -21.08 -14.37 -0.62
C ASN A 52 -20.54 -13.17 0.16
N GLU A 53 -19.51 -12.52 -0.36
CA GLU A 53 -18.95 -11.29 0.20
C GLU A 53 -18.83 -10.26 -0.92
N ASN A 54 -19.33 -9.06 -0.66
CA ASN A 54 -19.34 -7.92 -1.56
C ASN A 54 -17.91 -7.63 -2.08
N PRO A 55 -17.51 -8.06 -3.30
CA PRO A 55 -16.15 -7.85 -3.80
C PRO A 55 -15.80 -6.36 -3.90
N ASP A 56 -16.83 -5.51 -3.94
CA ASP A 56 -16.70 -4.07 -4.10
C ASP A 56 -16.14 -3.39 -2.83
N LEU A 57 -16.36 -3.93 -1.62
CA LEU A 57 -15.91 -3.26 -0.38
C LEU A 57 -14.40 -3.35 -0.17
N TYR A 58 -13.82 -4.53 -0.36
CA TYR A 58 -12.37 -4.69 -0.28
C TYR A 58 -11.68 -3.78 -1.31
N ASP A 59 -12.17 -3.79 -2.57
CA ASP A 59 -11.61 -2.94 -3.62
C ASP A 59 -11.80 -1.46 -3.32
N GLN A 60 -12.95 -1.05 -2.80
CA GLN A 60 -13.18 0.34 -2.37
C GLN A 60 -12.19 0.76 -1.28
N TYR A 61 -12.00 -0.06 -0.24
CA TYR A 61 -11.04 0.24 0.83
C TYR A 61 -9.61 0.28 0.32
N ARG A 62 -9.22 -0.68 -0.52
CA ARG A 62 -7.89 -0.75 -1.14
C ARG A 62 -7.62 0.49 -1.98
N ILE A 63 -8.54 0.90 -2.84
CA ILE A 63 -8.41 2.10 -3.69
C ILE A 63 -8.28 3.35 -2.82
N THR A 64 -9.17 3.51 -1.84
CA THR A 64 -9.17 4.69 -0.95
C THR A 64 -7.85 4.81 -0.19
N LEU A 65 -7.34 3.72 0.39
CA LEU A 65 -6.09 3.75 1.14
C LEU A 65 -4.85 3.89 0.24
N GLN A 66 -4.87 3.30 -0.95
CA GLN A 66 -3.82 3.52 -1.94
C GLN A 66 -3.72 4.99 -2.36
N GLU A 67 -4.84 5.70 -2.42
CA GLU A 67 -4.86 7.14 -2.71
C GLU A 67 -4.16 7.96 -1.60
N TYR A 68 -4.46 7.68 -0.33
CA TYR A 68 -3.76 8.34 0.78
C TYR A 68 -2.26 8.10 0.73
N GLU A 69 -1.85 6.85 0.52
CA GLU A 69 -0.43 6.45 0.47
C GLU A 69 0.32 7.09 -0.70
N SER A 70 -0.33 7.21 -1.87
CA SER A 70 0.30 7.74 -3.08
C SER A 70 0.20 9.26 -3.22
N SER A 71 -0.62 9.94 -2.41
CA SER A 71 -0.83 11.39 -2.50
C SER A 71 0.41 12.25 -2.22
N GLY A 72 1.38 11.73 -1.44
CA GLY A 72 2.53 12.50 -0.95
C GLY A 72 2.21 13.53 0.14
N ASN A 73 0.93 13.77 0.47
CA ASN A 73 0.48 14.76 1.45
C ASN A 73 0.93 14.46 2.90
N TYR A 74 1.38 13.24 3.14
CA TYR A 74 1.79 12.74 4.45
C TYR A 74 3.29 12.43 4.53
N ALA A 75 4.07 12.77 3.50
CA ALA A 75 5.50 12.53 3.50
C ALA A 75 6.22 13.35 4.59
N VAL A 76 7.22 12.74 5.22
CA VAL A 76 8.11 13.35 6.19
C VAL A 76 9.53 13.25 5.64
N THR A 77 10.19 14.40 5.48
CA THR A 77 11.57 14.47 4.97
C THR A 77 12.61 14.53 6.08
N ASP A 78 12.22 15.02 7.25
CA ASP A 78 13.13 15.22 8.37
C ASP A 78 13.14 13.98 9.26
N MET A 79 14.33 13.36 9.38
CA MET A 79 14.55 12.17 10.18
C MET A 79 15.35 12.55 11.44
N TYR A 80 14.79 12.24 12.61
CA TYR A 80 15.47 12.43 13.88
C TYR A 80 16.70 11.52 13.96
N SER A 81 17.86 12.15 14.05
CA SER A 81 19.18 11.50 14.12
C SER A 81 19.90 11.77 15.44
N GLY A 82 19.20 12.38 16.40
CA GLY A 82 19.72 12.62 17.74
C GLY A 82 19.80 11.34 18.57
N ARG A 83 20.26 11.49 19.82
CA ARG A 83 20.27 10.37 20.76
C ARG A 83 18.83 9.94 21.06
N LEU A 84 18.54 8.66 20.90
CA LEU A 84 17.23 8.10 21.23
C LEU A 84 17.09 8.04 22.76
N SER A 85 16.07 8.70 23.29
CA SER A 85 15.81 8.71 24.73
C SER A 85 15.23 7.37 25.21
N PRO A 86 15.54 6.93 26.45
CA PRO A 86 14.83 5.80 27.06
C PRO A 86 13.35 6.13 27.27
N LEU A 87 12.52 5.14 27.60
CA LEU A 87 11.12 5.39 27.96
C LEU A 87 11.05 6.34 29.17
N ASP A 88 10.24 7.39 29.06
CA ASP A 88 9.86 8.21 30.21
C ASP A 88 8.72 7.51 30.95
N GLU A 89 9.07 6.82 32.03
CA GLU A 89 8.11 6.04 32.82
C GLU A 89 7.22 6.93 33.69
N ALA A 90 7.66 8.15 34.04
CA ALA A 90 6.95 9.00 34.99
C ALA A 90 5.81 9.80 34.35
N ASP A 91 5.80 9.90 33.02
CA ASP A 91 4.91 10.79 32.27
C ASP A 91 3.49 10.26 32.10
N ASN A 92 3.27 8.93 32.11
CA ASN A 92 1.94 8.37 31.90
C ASN A 92 1.72 6.96 32.54
N ALA A 93 0.46 6.63 32.85
CA ALA A 93 0.10 5.37 33.52
C ALA A 93 0.31 4.13 32.64
N GLU A 94 0.16 4.25 31.33
CA GLU A 94 0.45 3.22 30.34
C GLU A 94 1.94 2.91 30.24
N ALA A 95 2.84 3.89 30.37
CA ALA A 95 4.28 3.72 30.38
C ALA A 95 4.71 2.82 31.54
N HIS A 96 4.09 2.99 32.70
CA HIS A 96 4.26 2.09 33.84
C HIS A 96 3.65 0.70 33.58
N THR A 97 2.40 0.65 33.11
CA THR A 97 1.66 -0.60 32.91
C THR A 97 2.35 -1.53 31.90
N TYR A 98 2.86 -0.95 30.81
CA TYR A 98 3.42 -1.69 29.68
C TYR A 98 4.94 -1.50 29.55
N LYS A 99 5.62 -1.10 30.63
CA LYS A 99 7.05 -0.77 30.67
C LYS A 99 7.92 -1.74 29.89
N THR A 100 7.78 -3.04 30.14
CA THR A 100 8.64 -4.07 29.53
C THR A 100 8.42 -4.12 28.01
N ALA A 101 7.17 -4.16 27.56
CA ALA A 101 6.84 -4.23 26.14
C ALA A 101 7.24 -2.94 25.40
N LEU A 102 7.00 -1.77 26.02
CA LEU A 102 7.45 -0.49 25.48
C LEU A 102 8.97 -0.44 25.35
N ASN A 103 9.72 -0.76 26.41
CA ASN A 103 11.19 -0.75 26.35
C ASN A 103 11.75 -1.74 25.31
N GLU A 104 11.12 -2.89 25.11
CA GLU A 104 11.52 -3.82 24.05
C GLU A 104 11.28 -3.22 22.66
N GLY A 105 10.08 -2.68 22.41
CA GLY A 105 9.74 -2.07 21.13
C GLY A 105 10.59 -0.84 20.82
N LEU A 106 10.99 -0.06 21.82
CA LEU A 106 11.87 1.11 21.63
C LEU A 106 13.26 0.77 21.06
N LYS A 107 13.68 -0.51 21.08
CA LYS A 107 14.92 -0.97 20.46
C LYS A 107 14.87 -0.94 18.93
N GLU A 108 13.69 -0.91 18.33
CA GLU A 108 13.53 -0.78 16.88
C GLU A 108 14.03 0.57 16.35
N GLY A 109 14.16 1.58 17.23
CA GLY A 109 14.51 2.93 16.82
C GLY A 109 13.35 3.62 16.12
N VAL A 110 13.65 4.70 15.39
CA VAL A 110 12.62 5.46 14.67
C VAL A 110 12.03 4.60 13.56
N ASN A 111 10.75 4.24 13.68
CA ASN A 111 10.02 3.43 12.71
C ASN A 111 8.77 4.16 12.17
N PHE A 112 8.48 5.38 12.65
CA PHE A 112 7.29 6.13 12.27
C PHE A 112 7.51 7.66 12.23
N ALA A 113 6.98 8.30 11.18
CA ALA A 113 6.82 9.75 11.04
C ALA A 113 8.06 10.59 11.45
N GLY A 114 9.24 10.15 10.99
CA GLY A 114 10.52 10.83 11.09
C GLY A 114 11.16 10.83 12.47
N LYS A 115 10.37 10.69 13.54
CA LYS A 115 10.84 10.93 14.91
C LYS A 115 10.38 9.89 15.91
N TYR A 116 9.40 9.06 15.58
CA TYR A 116 8.69 8.25 16.56
C TYR A 116 9.00 6.77 16.44
N THR A 117 8.82 6.05 17.55
CA THR A 117 8.69 4.59 17.54
C THR A 117 7.25 4.24 17.85
N VAL A 118 6.64 3.45 16.98
CA VAL A 118 5.39 2.76 17.23
C VAL A 118 5.70 1.43 17.90
N VAL A 119 5.06 1.17 19.04
CA VAL A 119 5.13 -0.11 19.73
C VAL A 119 3.74 -0.74 19.76
N THR A 120 3.62 -1.95 19.25
CA THR A 120 2.34 -2.68 19.21
C THR A 120 2.24 -3.67 20.35
N ILE A 121 1.14 -3.60 21.11
CA ILE A 121 0.90 -4.43 22.28
C ILE A 121 -0.50 -5.02 22.18
N GLY A 122 -0.65 -6.33 22.35
CA GLY A 122 -1.96 -6.97 22.40
C GLY A 122 -2.80 -6.41 23.56
N CYS A 123 -4.05 -6.03 23.28
CA CYS A 123 -4.97 -5.48 24.29
C CYS A 123 -5.96 -6.55 24.84
N GLY A 124 -5.98 -7.74 24.23
CA GLY A 124 -6.88 -8.85 24.53
C GLY A 124 -7.11 -9.69 23.27
N THR A 125 -8.16 -10.53 23.29
CA THR A 125 -8.54 -11.33 22.11
C THR A 125 -8.99 -10.43 20.97
N GLY A 126 -8.31 -10.53 19.81
CA GLY A 126 -8.70 -9.81 18.60
C GLY A 126 -8.43 -8.30 18.64
N CYS A 127 -7.48 -7.84 19.44
CA CYS A 127 -7.15 -6.42 19.58
C CYS A 127 -5.67 -6.17 19.81
N GLN A 128 -5.18 -5.09 19.18
CA GLN A 128 -3.83 -4.56 19.33
C GLN A 128 -3.90 -3.06 19.60
N THR A 129 -3.09 -2.56 20.52
CA THR A 129 -2.88 -1.14 20.78
C THR A 129 -1.52 -0.73 20.24
N HIS A 130 -1.48 0.30 19.41
CA HIS A 130 -0.29 0.87 18.82
C HIS A 130 0.04 2.17 19.55
N TYR A 131 1.09 2.17 20.36
CA TYR A 131 1.57 3.33 21.11
C TYR A 131 2.60 4.09 20.29
N VAL A 132 2.52 5.43 20.27
CA VAL A 132 3.52 6.29 19.65
C VAL A 132 4.39 6.93 20.73
N VAL A 133 5.70 6.67 20.66
CA VAL A 133 6.69 7.21 21.60
C VAL A 133 7.60 8.19 20.88
N ASP A 134 7.74 9.40 21.42
CA ASP A 134 8.70 10.39 20.95
C ASP A 134 10.13 9.94 21.25
N ARG A 135 10.99 9.86 20.23
CA ARG A 135 12.37 9.37 20.41
C ARG A 135 13.37 10.43 20.85
N GLU A 136 12.99 11.69 20.85
CA GLU A 136 13.74 12.76 21.49
C GLU A 136 13.51 12.78 23.00
N THR A 137 12.25 12.60 23.45
CA THR A 137 11.90 12.77 24.86
C THR A 137 11.66 11.48 25.62
N GLY A 138 11.33 10.38 24.93
CA GLY A 138 10.95 9.11 25.58
C GLY A 138 9.48 9.04 26.00
N ARG A 139 8.70 10.11 25.78
CA ARG A 139 7.31 10.22 26.23
C ARG A 139 6.36 9.47 25.30
N VAL A 140 5.38 8.78 25.90
CA VAL A 140 4.27 8.17 25.18
C VAL A 140 3.25 9.26 24.86
N LEU A 141 3.04 9.54 23.57
CA LEU A 141 2.24 10.70 23.14
C LEU A 141 0.76 10.36 22.94
N ASP A 142 0.48 9.29 22.20
CA ASP A 142 -0.87 8.84 21.88
C ASP A 142 -0.88 7.35 21.56
N LYS A 143 -2.08 6.79 21.39
CA LYS A 143 -2.29 5.40 20.98
C LYS A 143 -3.56 5.24 20.14
N VAL A 144 -3.54 4.27 19.24
CA VAL A 144 -4.71 3.84 18.47
C VAL A 144 -4.84 2.33 18.54
N GLN A 145 -6.07 1.81 18.49
CA GLN A 145 -6.34 0.38 18.51
C GLN A 145 -6.74 -0.14 17.13
N SER A 146 -6.37 -1.38 16.85
CA SER A 146 -6.77 -2.13 15.66
C SER A 146 -7.15 -3.55 16.04
N SER A 147 -7.90 -4.22 15.18
CA SER A 147 -8.25 -5.64 15.34
C SER A 147 -7.31 -6.55 14.55
N ILE A 148 -6.83 -6.09 13.39
CA ILE A 148 -6.06 -6.92 12.46
C ILE A 148 -4.65 -6.38 12.19
N GLY A 149 -4.26 -5.28 12.84
CA GLY A 149 -2.93 -4.69 12.72
C GLY A 149 -2.93 -3.28 12.15
N ALA A 150 -1.73 -2.80 11.84
CA ALA A 150 -1.51 -1.46 11.34
C ALA A 150 -0.43 -1.41 10.27
N LYS A 151 -0.54 -0.41 9.38
CA LYS A 151 0.46 -0.07 8.38
C LYS A 151 0.90 1.38 8.59
N TYR A 152 2.20 1.58 8.68
CA TYR A 152 2.85 2.87 8.90
C TYR A 152 4.31 2.77 8.42
N SER A 153 4.98 3.91 8.26
CA SER A 153 6.37 3.95 7.82
C SER A 153 7.16 5.08 8.48
N PRO A 154 8.52 5.00 8.49
CA PRO A 154 9.36 6.05 9.06
C PRO A 154 9.24 7.39 8.33
N ASP A 155 8.92 7.37 7.04
CA ASP A 155 8.88 8.53 6.15
C ASP A 155 7.47 9.09 5.93
N SER A 156 6.49 8.65 6.71
CA SER A 156 5.12 9.11 6.60
C SER A 156 4.47 9.34 7.96
N ARG A 157 3.71 10.43 8.08
CA ARG A 157 2.81 10.69 9.22
C ARG A 157 1.45 10.01 9.07
N LEU A 158 1.23 9.26 7.99
CA LEU A 158 0.04 8.43 7.78
C LEU A 158 0.14 7.14 8.60
N PHE A 159 -0.92 6.83 9.33
CA PHE A 159 -1.07 5.61 10.10
C PHE A 159 -2.40 4.94 9.76
N ILE A 160 -2.36 3.73 9.23
CA ILE A 160 -3.54 2.99 8.83
C ILE A 160 -3.76 1.86 9.82
N ILE A 161 -4.90 1.86 10.51
CA ILE A 161 -5.36 0.68 11.26
C ILE A 161 -6.21 -0.18 10.37
N ASN A 162 -6.18 -1.48 10.64
CA ASN A 162 -6.90 -2.50 9.92
C ASN A 162 -6.69 -2.41 8.40
N PRO A 163 -5.44 -2.49 7.90
CA PRO A 163 -5.19 -2.39 6.47
C PRO A 163 -6.00 -3.44 5.68
N PRO A 164 -6.43 -3.14 4.43
CA PRO A 164 -7.32 -4.02 3.68
C PRO A 164 -6.69 -5.38 3.41
N ASP A 165 -7.43 -6.44 3.69
CA ASP A 165 -7.05 -7.83 3.47
C ASP A 165 -8.22 -8.55 2.81
N SER A 166 -7.95 -9.16 1.65
CA SER A 166 -8.96 -9.91 0.88
C SER A 166 -9.45 -11.17 1.59
N ALA A 167 -8.76 -11.62 2.64
CA ALA A 167 -9.17 -12.76 3.45
C ALA A 167 -10.22 -12.41 4.52
N ILE A 168 -10.58 -11.13 4.67
CA ILE A 168 -11.51 -10.66 5.69
C ILE A 168 -12.91 -10.45 5.12
N ASN A 169 -13.89 -11.09 5.78
CA ASN A 169 -15.29 -10.76 5.59
C ASN A 169 -15.64 -9.50 6.39
N TYR A 170 -15.62 -8.35 5.73
CA TYR A 170 -15.95 -7.06 6.34
C TYR A 170 -17.41 -6.92 6.81
N ASN A 171 -18.32 -7.79 6.35
CA ASN A 171 -19.70 -7.80 6.83
C ASN A 171 -19.83 -8.54 8.18
N GLU A 172 -18.90 -9.47 8.47
CA GLU A 172 -18.89 -10.25 9.71
C GLU A 172 -17.97 -9.63 10.76
N CYS A 173 -16.83 -9.06 10.35
CA CYS A 173 -15.91 -8.41 11.27
C CYS A 173 -16.23 -6.92 11.46
N GLN A 174 -17.00 -6.62 12.50
CA GLN A 174 -17.47 -5.27 12.81
C GLN A 174 -16.32 -4.26 13.07
N ASP A 175 -15.20 -4.72 13.63
CA ASP A 175 -14.07 -3.86 14.02
C ASP A 175 -12.88 -3.95 13.04
N CYS A 176 -13.03 -4.63 11.90
CA CYS A 176 -11.97 -4.77 10.89
C CYS A 176 -11.99 -3.65 9.83
N ALA A 177 -12.91 -2.69 9.90
CA ALA A 177 -12.99 -1.61 8.92
C ALA A 177 -11.66 -0.81 8.91
N PRO A 178 -11.04 -0.62 7.73
CA PRO A 178 -9.82 0.18 7.61
C PRO A 178 -10.07 1.64 7.96
N ARG A 179 -9.16 2.25 8.72
CA ARG A 179 -9.19 3.69 9.03
C ARG A 179 -7.81 4.29 8.91
N ALA A 180 -7.74 5.47 8.32
CA ALA A 180 -6.51 6.23 8.16
C ALA A 180 -6.47 7.39 9.16
N TYR A 181 -5.32 7.58 9.77
CA TYR A 181 -5.02 8.67 10.68
C TYR A 181 -3.77 9.41 10.21
N VAL A 182 -3.72 10.71 10.49
CA VAL A 182 -2.52 11.53 10.40
C VAL A 182 -2.04 11.80 11.81
N PHE A 183 -0.76 11.54 12.07
CA PHE A 183 -0.15 11.85 13.35
C PHE A 183 0.46 13.26 13.31
N GLU A 184 -0.13 14.19 14.06
CA GLU A 184 0.26 15.60 14.10
C GLU A 184 0.11 16.15 15.51
N ASP A 185 1.03 17.02 15.92
CA ASP A 185 1.02 17.64 17.26
C ASP A 185 0.97 16.61 18.40
N GLY A 186 1.59 15.44 18.19
CA GLY A 186 1.59 14.34 19.14
C GLY A 186 0.26 13.62 19.31
N LYS A 187 -0.67 13.73 18.35
CA LYS A 187 -1.99 13.10 18.39
C LYS A 187 -2.40 12.48 17.06
N PHE A 188 -3.15 11.39 17.11
CA PHE A 188 -3.85 10.86 15.96
C PHE A 188 -5.07 11.71 15.60
N ARG A 189 -5.18 12.08 14.33
CA ARG A 189 -6.36 12.73 13.75
C ARG A 189 -6.84 11.91 12.57
N GLU A 190 -8.14 11.64 12.47
CA GLU A 190 -8.67 10.88 11.34
C GLU A 190 -8.41 11.62 10.03
N ALA A 191 -7.91 10.91 9.02
CA ALA A 191 -7.64 11.47 7.71
C ALA A 191 -8.98 11.74 7.01
N ALA A 192 -9.18 12.97 6.55
CA ALA A 192 -10.32 13.31 5.72
C ALA A 192 -10.09 12.76 4.30
N PRO A 193 -11.14 12.25 3.62
CA PRO A 193 -11.04 11.86 2.21
C PRO A 193 -10.45 13.00 1.39
N ASN A 194 -9.50 12.66 0.51
CA ASN A 194 -9.05 13.59 -0.51
C ASN A 194 -10.28 13.99 -1.34
N ARG A 195 -10.55 15.31 -1.42
CA ARG A 195 -11.69 15.88 -2.15
C ARG A 195 -11.26 16.37 -3.52
#